data_AF-A0AAU5T8U6-F1
#
_entry.id   AF-A0AAU5T8U6-F1
#
_cell.length_a   1.000
_cell.length_b   1.000
_cell.length_c   1.000
_cell.angle_alpha   90.00
_cell.angle_beta   90.00
_cell.angle_gamma   90.00
#
_symmetry.space_group_name_H-M   'P 1'
#
loop_
_entity.id
_entity.type
_entity.pdbx_description
1 polymer ?
#
loop_
_entity_poly.entity_id
_entity_poly.type
_entity_poly.pdbx_seq_one_letter_code
_entity_poly.pdbx_strand_id
1 'polypeptide(L)'
;MTAVRATFSAGTVQLHRGPLGPRSTDRKGGPKYLASGFLRCGADLVAGGTCGRPMSGRSTTRSRKSPYNYVCNGAAGRGCGRCAISGPLVDDAIERLLFTEGGQGGVRLPDPMRLRWLYGEMAFDEKRRVVASVFDCLVIKPGRKGNHVWDYARVVPVWKWADRLRTPVVVA
;
A
#
# COMPACT_ATOMS: atom_id res chain seq x y z
N MET A 1 35.78 -44.76 -40.38
CA MET A 1 34.77 -44.12 -39.50
C MET A 1 35.31 -42.75 -39.10
N THR A 2 34.59 -41.71 -39.50
CA THR A 2 35.02 -40.30 -39.61
C THR A 2 34.83 -39.58 -38.28
N ALA A 3 35.88 -38.94 -37.75
CA ALA A 3 35.81 -38.12 -36.56
C ALA A 3 35.32 -36.71 -36.91
N VAL A 4 34.14 -36.34 -36.41
CA VAL A 4 33.58 -34.98 -36.52
C VAL A 4 34.15 -34.13 -35.39
N ARG A 5 35.09 -33.23 -35.71
CA ARG A 5 35.58 -32.18 -34.81
C ARG A 5 34.62 -30.99 -34.88
N ALA A 6 33.94 -30.67 -33.78
CA ALA A 6 33.18 -29.43 -33.67
C ALA A 6 34.14 -28.26 -33.39
N THR A 7 34.27 -27.35 -34.33
CA THR A 7 34.90 -26.03 -34.13
C THR A 7 33.87 -25.09 -33.52
N PHE A 8 34.04 -24.72 -32.25
CA PHE A 8 33.30 -23.61 -31.65
C PHE A 8 34.12 -22.33 -31.78
N SER A 9 33.59 -21.36 -32.50
CA SER A 9 34.14 -20.01 -32.63
C SER A 9 33.91 -19.24 -31.33
N ALA A 10 34.93 -18.50 -30.87
CA ALA A 10 34.79 -17.55 -29.76
C ALA A 10 33.87 -16.39 -30.20
N GLY A 11 32.66 -16.29 -29.64
CA GLY A 11 31.83 -15.10 -29.89
C GLY A 11 30.36 -15.14 -29.47
N THR A 12 29.73 -16.29 -29.23
CA THR A 12 28.32 -16.33 -28.83
C THR A 12 28.17 -16.81 -27.39
N VAL A 13 28.03 -15.85 -26.47
CA VAL A 13 27.59 -16.13 -25.09
C VAL A 13 26.07 -16.40 -25.10
N GLN A 14 25.67 -17.51 -25.72
CA GLN A 14 24.36 -18.10 -25.48
C GLN A 14 24.54 -19.13 -24.35
N LEU A 15 24.72 -18.64 -23.13
CA LEU A 15 24.70 -19.49 -21.95
C LEU A 15 23.26 -19.98 -21.76
N HIS A 16 23.00 -21.23 -22.16
CA HIS A 16 21.90 -22.01 -21.61
C HIS A 16 22.04 -22.01 -20.08
N ARG A 17 21.18 -21.24 -19.40
CA ARG A 17 21.18 -21.13 -17.94
C ARG A 17 20.80 -22.47 -17.33
N GLY A 18 21.77 -23.14 -16.71
CA GLY A 18 21.53 -24.25 -15.82
C GLY A 18 20.76 -23.82 -14.55
N PRO A 19 20.01 -24.73 -13.90
CA PRO A 19 19.12 -24.45 -12.77
C PRO A 19 19.81 -24.03 -11.46
N LEU A 20 21.14 -23.83 -11.46
CA LEU A 20 21.97 -23.57 -10.27
C LEU A 20 22.59 -22.16 -10.24
N GLY A 21 22.26 -21.28 -11.18
CA GLY A 21 22.68 -19.88 -11.08
C GLY A 21 22.09 -19.23 -9.82
N PRO A 22 22.90 -18.57 -8.96
CA PRO A 22 22.36 -17.87 -7.80
C PRO A 22 21.33 -16.86 -8.29
N ARG A 23 20.08 -17.01 -7.85
CA ARG A 23 19.05 -16.00 -8.13
C ARG A 23 19.51 -14.73 -7.43
N SER A 24 19.80 -13.68 -8.20
CA SER A 24 19.92 -12.33 -7.67
C SER A 24 18.53 -11.92 -7.15
N THR A 25 18.18 -12.38 -5.95
CA THR A 25 17.01 -11.95 -5.17
C THR A 25 17.38 -10.88 -4.16
N ASP A 26 18.52 -10.22 -4.36
CA ASP A 26 19.12 -9.33 -3.35
C ASP A 26 18.47 -7.93 -3.28
N ARG A 27 17.56 -7.63 -4.21
CA ARG A 27 16.65 -6.48 -4.07
C ARG A 27 15.25 -6.98 -3.85
N LYS A 28 14.79 -6.99 -2.59
CA LYS A 28 13.36 -6.99 -2.30
C LYS A 28 12.77 -5.83 -3.08
N GLY A 29 11.95 -6.13 -4.09
CA GLY A 29 11.30 -5.12 -4.91
C GLY A 29 10.59 -4.11 -4.01
N GLY A 30 10.77 -2.83 -4.31
CA GLY A 30 10.14 -1.75 -3.57
C GLY A 30 8.60 -1.92 -3.52
N PRO A 31 7.93 -1.18 -2.64
CA PRO A 31 6.48 -1.27 -2.51
C PRO A 31 5.78 -0.99 -3.85
N LYS A 32 4.92 -1.91 -4.30
CA LYS A 32 4.24 -1.79 -5.60
C LYS A 32 3.09 -0.77 -5.65
N TYR A 33 2.54 -0.41 -4.49
CA TYR A 33 1.31 0.38 -4.38
C TYR A 33 1.48 1.46 -3.31
N LEU A 34 0.77 2.58 -3.43
CA LEU A 34 0.96 3.78 -2.60
C LEU A 34 0.84 3.47 -1.11
N ALA A 35 -0.23 2.81 -0.69
CA ALA A 35 -0.49 2.51 0.72
C ALA A 35 0.21 1.24 1.25
N SER A 36 1.03 0.56 0.44
CA SER A 36 1.72 -0.68 0.86
C SER A 36 2.61 -0.43 2.07
N GLY A 37 2.43 -1.21 3.14
CA GLY A 37 3.17 -1.06 4.40
C GLY A 37 2.49 -0.15 5.44
N PHE A 38 1.64 0.79 5.02
CA PHE A 38 0.94 1.73 5.91
C PHE A 38 -0.39 1.18 6.43
N LEU A 39 -1.02 0.24 5.73
CA LEU A 39 -2.34 -0.26 6.11
C LEU A 39 -2.29 -1.28 7.25
N ARG A 40 -3.23 -1.16 8.18
CA ARG A 40 -3.46 -2.07 9.31
C ARG A 40 -4.92 -2.53 9.32
N CYS A 41 -5.15 -3.79 9.67
CA CYS A 41 -6.48 -4.35 9.75
C CYS A 41 -7.17 -3.92 11.06
N GLY A 42 -8.31 -3.24 10.95
CA GLY A 42 -9.15 -2.83 12.09
C GLY A 42 -10.33 -3.76 12.36
N ALA A 43 -10.25 -5.04 11.99
CA ALA A 43 -11.32 -6.00 12.30
C ALA A 43 -11.26 -6.44 13.75
N ASP A 44 -12.40 -6.51 14.41
CA ASP A 44 -12.50 -7.07 15.76
C ASP A 44 -12.25 -8.58 15.74
N LEU A 45 -11.51 -9.06 16.73
CA LEU A 45 -11.20 -10.47 16.95
C LEU A 45 -12.17 -11.09 17.97
N VAL A 46 -12.40 -12.40 17.86
CA VAL A 46 -13.33 -13.13 18.75
C VAL A 46 -12.84 -13.13 20.20
N ALA A 47 -11.53 -13.09 20.42
CA ALA A 47 -10.90 -13.03 21.74
C ALA A 47 -10.93 -11.63 22.39
N GLY A 48 -11.64 -10.67 21.78
CA GLY A 48 -11.55 -9.25 22.14
C GLY A 48 -10.36 -8.56 21.46
N GLY A 49 -10.47 -7.25 21.24
CA GLY A 49 -9.46 -6.43 20.59
C GLY A 49 -9.53 -6.42 19.05
N THR A 50 -8.63 -5.65 18.43
CA THR A 50 -8.56 -5.47 16.97
C THR A 50 -7.40 -6.27 16.36
N CYS A 51 -7.52 -6.65 15.09
CA CYS A 51 -6.53 -7.47 14.41
C CYS A 51 -5.15 -6.81 14.35
N GLY A 52 -5.08 -5.53 13.98
CA GLY A 52 -3.84 -4.74 13.90
C GLY A 52 -2.80 -5.22 12.88
N ARG A 53 -3.03 -6.34 12.17
CA ARG A 53 -2.03 -6.91 11.27
C ARG A 53 -1.88 -6.10 9.98
N PRO A 54 -0.67 -6.04 9.39
CA PRO A 54 -0.44 -5.34 8.13
C PRO A 54 -1.26 -5.95 6.99
N MET A 55 -1.81 -5.08 6.13
CA MET A 55 -2.48 -5.52 4.91
C MET A 55 -1.52 -5.54 3.73
N SER A 56 -1.68 -6.51 2.84
CA SER A 56 -0.86 -6.63 1.63
C SER A 56 -1.67 -6.28 0.38
N GLY A 57 -1.07 -5.53 -0.54
CA GLY A 57 -1.63 -5.30 -1.86
C GLY A 57 -1.53 -6.56 -2.73
N ARG A 58 -2.59 -6.88 -3.45
CA ARG A 58 -2.65 -7.94 -4.46
C ARG A 58 -3.23 -7.36 -5.74
N SER A 59 -2.60 -7.66 -6.87
CA SER A 59 -3.19 -7.36 -8.17
C SER A 59 -4.44 -8.22 -8.38
N THR A 60 -5.49 -7.62 -8.91
CA THR A 60 -6.67 -8.34 -9.36
C THR A 60 -6.74 -8.26 -10.88
N THR A 61 -6.92 -9.41 -11.55
CA THR A 61 -7.09 -9.46 -13.01
C THR A 61 -8.54 -9.28 -13.42
N ARG A 62 -9.47 -9.19 -12.46
CA ARG A 62 -10.91 -9.32 -12.70
C ARG A 62 -11.66 -7.99 -12.82
N SER A 63 -11.01 -6.84 -12.58
CA SER A 63 -11.69 -5.54 -12.63
C SER A 63 -10.78 -4.44 -13.15
N ARG A 64 -11.24 -3.73 -14.18
CA ARG A 64 -10.59 -2.49 -14.66
C ARG A 64 -10.70 -1.34 -13.65
N LYS A 65 -11.80 -1.30 -12.87
CA LYS A 65 -12.05 -0.25 -11.87
C LYS A 65 -11.29 -0.47 -10.56
N SER A 66 -10.82 -1.69 -10.30
CA SER A 66 -10.08 -2.04 -9.08
C SER A 66 -8.97 -3.02 -9.42
N PRO A 67 -7.93 -2.56 -10.15
CA PRO A 67 -6.86 -3.41 -10.66
C PRO A 67 -6.01 -4.03 -9.55
N TYR A 68 -6.17 -3.57 -8.32
CA TYR A 68 -5.56 -4.15 -7.13
C TYR A 68 -6.41 -3.90 -5.89
N ASN A 69 -6.21 -4.73 -4.86
CA ASN A 69 -6.85 -4.60 -3.56
C ASN A 69 -5.85 -4.82 -2.43
N TYR A 70 -6.14 -4.26 -1.27
CA TYR A 70 -5.45 -4.60 -0.04
C TYR A 70 -6.28 -5.59 0.75
N VAL A 71 -5.62 -6.65 1.23
CA VAL A 71 -6.25 -7.70 2.02
C VAL A 71 -5.47 -7.99 3.29
N CYS A 72 -6.18 -8.26 4.38
CA CYS A 72 -5.59 -8.86 5.56
C CYS A 72 -5.33 -10.34 5.28
N ASN A 73 -4.08 -10.78 5.32
CA ASN A 73 -3.70 -12.14 4.93
C ASN A 73 -4.01 -13.19 6.00
N GLY A 74 -5.29 -13.50 6.20
CA GLY A 74 -5.73 -14.59 7.10
C GLY A 74 -5.23 -15.96 6.66
N ALA A 75 -5.35 -16.28 5.38
CA ALA A 75 -4.97 -17.58 4.82
C ALA A 75 -3.48 -17.93 4.99
N ALA A 76 -2.61 -16.94 5.20
CA ALA A 76 -1.18 -17.15 5.41
C ALA A 76 -0.77 -17.08 6.89
N GLY A 77 -1.74 -17.08 7.83
CA GLY A 77 -1.49 -16.95 9.28
C GLY A 77 -0.98 -15.57 9.71
N ARG A 78 -0.99 -14.57 8.82
CA ARG A 78 -0.46 -13.23 9.07
C ARG A 78 -1.54 -12.18 9.34
N GLY A 79 -2.78 -12.61 9.58
CA GLY A 79 -3.95 -11.75 9.66
C GLY A 79 -5.22 -12.50 10.03
N CYS A 80 -6.36 -11.81 10.01
CA CYS A 80 -7.68 -12.41 10.26
C CYS A 80 -8.49 -12.69 8.98
N GLY A 81 -8.09 -12.17 7.81
CA GLY A 81 -8.85 -12.35 6.57
C GLY A 81 -10.13 -11.51 6.44
N ARG A 82 -10.52 -10.75 7.46
CA ARG A 82 -11.81 -10.06 7.53
C ARG A 82 -11.84 -8.69 6.86
N CYS A 83 -10.67 -8.04 6.67
CA CYS A 83 -10.59 -6.76 5.96
C CYS A 83 -10.07 -6.94 4.53
N ALA A 84 -10.84 -6.41 3.59
CA ALA A 84 -10.44 -6.16 2.23
C ALA A 84 -10.93 -4.78 1.78
N ILE A 85 -10.14 -4.12 0.95
CA ILE A 85 -10.41 -2.78 0.44
C ILE A 85 -9.79 -2.59 -0.94
N SER A 86 -10.47 -1.89 -1.84
CA SER A 86 -9.95 -1.59 -3.17
C SER A 86 -8.77 -0.63 -3.08
N GLY A 87 -7.73 -0.88 -3.88
CA GLY A 87 -6.54 -0.04 -3.94
C GLY A 87 -6.83 1.41 -4.27
N PRO A 88 -7.45 1.70 -5.43
CA PRO A 88 -7.82 3.07 -5.81
C PRO A 88 -8.66 3.80 -4.75
N LEU A 89 -9.56 3.11 -4.05
CA LEU A 89 -10.37 3.73 -2.99
C LEU A 89 -9.53 4.13 -1.76
N VAL A 90 -8.45 3.42 -1.48
CA VAL A 90 -7.48 3.82 -0.45
C VAL A 90 -6.70 5.03 -0.90
N ASP A 91 -6.27 5.07 -2.17
CA ASP A 91 -5.54 6.20 -2.72
C ASP A 91 -6.41 7.48 -2.66
N ASP A 92 -7.67 7.40 -3.09
CA ASP A 92 -8.64 8.48 -3.00
C ASP A 92 -8.87 8.93 -1.54
N ALA A 93 -8.92 7.97 -0.59
CA ALA A 93 -9.07 8.29 0.82
C ALA A 93 -7.82 9.00 1.37
N ILE A 94 -6.62 8.60 0.97
CA ILE A 94 -5.36 9.26 1.34
C ILE A 94 -5.36 10.69 0.82
N GLU A 95 -5.73 10.90 -0.45
CA GLU A 95 -5.80 12.24 -1.04
C GLU A 95 -6.77 13.14 -0.29
N ARG A 96 -7.97 12.63 0.02
CA ARG A 96 -8.92 13.36 0.85
C ARG A 96 -8.32 13.72 2.20
N LEU A 97 -7.70 12.77 2.89
CA LEU A 97 -7.09 13.01 4.21
C LEU A 97 -5.94 14.04 4.19
N LEU A 98 -5.16 14.07 3.11
CA LEU A 98 -4.03 15.01 2.95
C LEU A 98 -4.46 16.42 2.53
N PHE A 99 -5.55 16.52 1.76
CA PHE A 99 -5.95 17.74 1.06
C PHE A 99 -7.38 18.21 1.37
N THR A 100 -8.00 17.73 2.46
CA THR A 100 -9.38 18.07 2.83
C THR A 100 -9.59 19.59 2.86
N GLU A 101 -10.49 20.07 2.01
CA GLU A 101 -11.09 21.40 2.08
C GLU A 101 -12.12 21.38 3.22
N GLY A 102 -11.81 22.00 4.36
CA GLY A 102 -12.77 22.12 5.46
C GLY A 102 -12.29 21.66 6.85
N GLY A 103 -10.99 21.43 7.06
CA GLY A 103 -10.41 21.40 8.42
C GLY A 103 -10.63 20.12 9.25
N GLN A 104 -11.14 19.03 8.67
CA GLN A 104 -11.22 17.74 9.37
C GLN A 104 -9.91 16.92 9.31
N GLY A 105 -8.94 17.34 8.50
CA GLY A 105 -7.61 16.73 8.45
C GLY A 105 -6.68 17.39 9.48
N GLY A 106 -6.01 16.58 10.31
CA GLY A 106 -5.03 17.08 11.29
C GLY A 106 -3.81 17.75 10.66
N VAL A 107 -3.58 17.58 9.36
CA VAL A 107 -2.43 18.13 8.64
C VAL A 107 -2.91 18.68 7.30
N ARG A 108 -2.68 19.98 7.06
CA ARG A 108 -2.87 20.60 5.73
C ARG A 108 -1.51 20.70 5.04
N LEU A 109 -1.33 19.95 3.97
CA LEU A 109 -0.16 20.12 3.11
C LEU A 109 -0.27 21.43 2.30
N PRO A 110 0.87 22.08 1.95
CA PRO A 110 0.87 23.28 1.13
C PRO A 110 0.19 23.06 -0.23
N ASP A 111 -0.54 24.07 -0.71
CA ASP A 111 -1.25 24.01 -1.99
C ASP A 111 -0.34 23.65 -3.19
N PRO A 112 0.93 24.11 -3.28
CA PRO A 112 1.86 23.65 -4.33
C PRO A 112 2.08 22.14 -4.33
N MET A 113 2.13 21.49 -3.16
CA MET A 113 2.25 20.02 -3.08
C MET A 113 0.97 19.34 -3.56
N ARG A 114 -0.20 19.90 -3.24
CA ARG A 114 -1.49 19.40 -3.73
C ARG A 114 -1.55 19.44 -5.26
N LEU A 115 -1.19 20.57 -5.86
CA LEU A 115 -1.21 20.73 -7.31
C LEU A 115 -0.25 19.72 -7.98
N ARG A 116 1.00 19.62 -7.51
CA ARG A 116 1.96 18.64 -8.02
C ARG A 116 1.46 17.19 -7.90
N TRP A 117 0.76 16.87 -6.81
CA TRP A 117 0.19 15.54 -6.60
C TRP A 117 -0.91 15.23 -7.63
N LEU A 118 -1.85 16.16 -7.82
CA LEU A 118 -3.01 16.03 -8.70
C LEU A 118 -2.62 16.02 -10.19
N TYR A 119 -1.67 16.86 -10.60
CA TYR A 119 -1.17 16.90 -11.98
C TYR A 119 -0.19 15.78 -12.31
N GLY A 120 0.12 14.90 -11.35
CA GLY A 120 1.00 13.75 -11.58
C GLY A 120 2.48 14.13 -11.73
N GLU A 121 2.86 15.35 -11.36
CA GLU A 121 4.25 15.83 -11.35
C GLU A 121 5.08 15.24 -10.20
N MET A 122 4.42 14.51 -9.30
CA MET A 122 5.04 13.86 -8.16
C MET A 122 5.27 12.37 -8.46
N ALA A 123 6.54 11.96 -8.41
CA ALA A 123 6.92 10.56 -8.62
C ALA A 123 6.35 9.65 -7.51
N PHE A 124 6.18 8.36 -7.81
CA PHE A 124 5.60 7.40 -6.86
C PHE A 124 6.32 7.36 -5.50
N ASP A 125 7.65 7.35 -5.50
CA ASP A 125 8.43 7.35 -4.26
C ASP A 125 8.28 8.65 -3.47
N GLU A 126 8.15 9.78 -4.16
CA GLU A 126 7.90 11.08 -3.54
C GLU A 126 6.51 11.09 -2.87
N LYS A 127 5.47 10.62 -3.58
CA LYS A 127 4.12 10.45 -3.01
C LYS A 127 4.15 9.58 -1.76
N ARG A 128 4.89 8.47 -1.77
CA ARG A 128 5.06 7.59 -0.61
C ARG A 128 5.79 8.26 0.55
N ARG A 129 6.79 9.11 0.29
CA ARG A 129 7.50 9.86 1.34
C ARG A 129 6.55 10.86 2.03
N VAL A 130 5.67 11.50 1.27
CA VAL A 130 4.63 12.38 1.83
C VAL A 130 3.66 11.59 2.72
N VAL A 131 3.16 10.45 2.24
CA VAL A 131 2.30 9.58 3.06
C VAL A 131 3.03 9.13 4.33
N ALA A 132 4.31 8.74 4.21
CA ALA A 132 5.13 8.32 5.34
C ALA A 132 5.46 9.45 6.31
N SER A 133 5.51 10.72 5.88
CA SER A 133 5.76 11.83 6.79
C SER A 133 4.53 12.14 7.63
N VAL A 134 3.33 12.01 7.05
CA VAL A 134 2.06 12.39 7.69
C VAL A 134 1.46 11.27 8.56
N PHE A 135 1.42 10.05 8.03
CA PHE A 135 0.74 8.93 8.68
C PHE A 135 1.74 7.97 9.32
N ASP A 136 1.42 7.50 10.53
CA ASP A 136 2.08 6.34 11.10
C ASP A 136 1.52 5.07 10.45
N CYS A 137 0.19 4.95 10.46
CA CYS A 137 -0.53 3.93 9.73
C CYS A 137 -1.97 4.37 9.41
N LEU A 138 -2.65 3.58 8.56
CA LEU A 138 -4.08 3.74 8.26
C LEU A 138 -4.80 2.46 8.66
N VAL A 139 -5.75 2.57 9.58
CA VAL A 139 -6.53 1.44 10.08
C VAL A 139 -7.78 1.27 9.23
N ILE A 140 -7.94 0.10 8.62
CA ILE A 140 -9.06 -0.22 7.74
C ILE A 140 -10.13 -1.00 8.51
N LYS A 141 -11.29 -0.38 8.72
CA LYS A 141 -12.46 -1.05 9.29
C LYS A 141 -13.09 -2.04 8.30
N PRO A 142 -13.68 -3.16 8.78
CA PRO A 142 -14.42 -4.09 7.94
C PRO A 142 -15.52 -3.41 7.14
N GLY A 143 -15.83 -3.95 5.96
CA GLY A 143 -16.96 -3.49 5.16
C GLY A 143 -18.28 -4.01 5.72
N ARG A 144 -19.36 -3.24 5.60
CA ARG A 144 -20.71 -3.74 5.87
C ARG A 144 -21.18 -4.57 4.68
N LYS A 145 -21.54 -5.83 4.93
CA LYS A 145 -22.10 -6.72 3.91
C LYS A 145 -23.38 -6.10 3.34
N GLY A 146 -23.55 -6.15 2.01
CA GLY A 146 -24.72 -5.62 1.31
C GLY A 146 -24.70 -4.11 1.06
N ASN A 147 -23.72 -3.37 1.60
CA ASN A 147 -23.52 -1.98 1.21
C ASN A 147 -22.54 -1.90 0.04
N HIS A 148 -23.05 -1.47 -1.12
CA HIS A 148 -22.26 -1.28 -2.33
C HIS A 148 -21.68 0.14 -2.44
N VAL A 149 -22.11 1.06 -1.57
CA VAL A 149 -21.59 2.42 -1.49
C VAL A 149 -20.29 2.42 -0.71
N TRP A 150 -19.29 3.09 -1.27
CA TRP A 150 -18.00 3.25 -0.61
C TRP A 150 -18.10 4.20 0.58
N ASP A 151 -17.58 3.76 1.72
CA ASP A 151 -17.54 4.53 2.96
C ASP A 151 -16.10 4.90 3.30
N TYR A 152 -15.76 6.18 3.11
CA TYR A 152 -14.43 6.73 3.41
C TYR A 152 -14.12 6.69 4.91
N ALA A 153 -15.13 6.66 5.80
CA ALA A 153 -14.93 6.55 7.24
C ALA A 153 -14.35 5.19 7.67
N ARG A 154 -14.28 4.21 6.73
CA ARG A 154 -13.57 2.95 6.95
C ARG A 154 -12.06 3.12 7.01
N VAL A 155 -11.50 4.18 6.42
CA VAL A 155 -10.07 4.48 6.46
C VAL A 155 -9.84 5.44 7.61
N VAL A 156 -9.36 4.91 8.74
CA VAL A 156 -9.09 5.71 9.94
C VAL A 156 -7.59 6.03 9.98
N PRO A 157 -7.20 7.31 9.88
CA PRO A 157 -5.79 7.67 9.96
C PRO A 157 -5.26 7.60 11.39
N VAL A 158 -4.02 7.12 11.52
CA VAL A 158 -3.20 7.31 12.71
C VAL A 158 -2.09 8.27 12.33
N TRP A 159 -2.17 9.49 12.83
CA TRP A 159 -1.25 10.58 12.50
C TRP A 159 0.06 10.44 13.28
N LYS A 160 1.22 10.67 12.65
CA LYS A 160 2.51 10.66 13.36
C LYS A 160 2.63 11.72 14.45
N TRP A 161 1.92 12.83 14.28
CA TRP A 161 1.92 13.95 15.21
C TRP A 161 0.60 14.05 15.98
N ALA A 162 -0.12 12.94 16.18
CA ALA A 162 -1.40 12.93 16.89
C ALA A 162 -1.35 13.65 18.25
N ASP A 163 -0.20 13.57 18.95
CA ASP A 163 0.02 14.25 20.23
C ASP A 163 0.11 15.79 20.10
N ARG A 164 0.52 16.31 18.94
CA ARG A 164 0.61 17.75 18.68
C ARG A 164 -0.72 18.36 18.21
N LEU A 165 -1.67 17.53 17.80
CA LEU A 165 -3.00 17.94 17.32
C LEU A 165 -4.04 17.98 18.44
N ARG A 166 -3.74 17.36 19.59
CA ARG A 166 -4.48 17.59 20.83
C ARG A 166 -3.98 18.89 21.44
N THR A 167 -4.49 20.02 20.99
CA THR A 167 -4.42 21.24 21.79
C THR A 167 -5.12 20.92 23.11
N PRO A 168 -4.48 21.09 24.29
CA PRO A 168 -5.22 21.01 25.54
C PRO A 168 -6.31 22.08 25.47
N VAL A 169 -7.57 21.66 25.55
CA VAL A 169 -8.67 22.58 25.83
C VAL A 169 -8.39 23.09 27.24
N VAL A 170 -7.78 24.27 27.32
CA VAL A 170 -7.71 25.01 28.58
C VAL A 170 -9.15 25.43 28.86
N VAL A 171 -9.83 24.64 29.69
CA VAL A 171 -11.10 25.05 30.29
C VAL A 171 -10.72 26.10 31.33
N ALA A 172 -10.97 27.37 30.99
CA ALA A 172 -10.89 28.49 31.92
C ALA A 172 -12.12 28.51 32.83
#